data_AF-A0A392MAW2-F1
#
_entry.id   AF-A0A392MAW2-F1
#
_cell.length_a   1.000
_cell.length_b   1.000
_cell.length_c   1.000
_cell.angle_alpha   90.00
_cell.angle_beta   90.00
_cell.angle_gamma   90.00
#
_symmetry.space_group_name_H-M   'P 1'
#
loop_
_entity.id
_entity.type
_entity.pdbx_description
1 polymer ?
#
loop_
_entity_poly.entity_id
_entity_poly.type
_entity_poly.pdbx_seq_one_letter_code
_entity_poly.pdbx_strand_id
1 'polypeptide(L)'
;MREEIYKRSFRSYYEACQKLVFSEGSGACRDGFQSGFKLSASRSSLFTISLSDLDVSLTKIDGGDAGMIEFVRKLDPVCLECDIPFSRLYGANILLNTGSLVAQLRNYTFPLFSGNSGKCKGSLVLAQQATSFQPQMLQDVYVGRWRKVFMLRSASGTTPPMKTYSDLPIHFQKGEVSFG
;
A
#
# COMPACT_ATOMS: atom_id res chain seq x y z
N MET A 1 -29.09 -14.87 -11.59
CA MET A 1 -27.97 -15.81 -11.43
C MET A 1 -26.61 -15.14 -11.18
N ARG A 2 -25.94 -14.50 -12.16
CA ARG A 2 -24.63 -13.82 -11.90
C ARG A 2 -24.72 -12.67 -10.88
N GLU A 3 -25.75 -11.84 -11.00
CA GLU A 3 -25.96 -10.67 -10.12
C GLU A 3 -26.18 -11.05 -8.64
N GLU A 4 -26.81 -12.20 -8.39
CA GLU A 4 -27.04 -12.70 -7.03
C GLU A 4 -25.75 -13.25 -6.41
N ILE A 5 -24.92 -13.92 -7.21
CA ILE A 5 -23.60 -14.37 -6.78
C ILE A 5 -22.74 -13.14 -6.37
N TYR A 6 -22.81 -12.05 -7.14
CA TYR A 6 -22.07 -10.82 -6.82
C TYR A 6 -22.55 -10.09 -5.58
N LYS A 7 -23.87 -9.93 -5.40
CA LYS A 7 -24.44 -9.36 -4.17
C LYS A 7 -24.03 -10.20 -2.96
N ARG A 8 -23.97 -11.52 -3.12
CA ARG A 8 -23.53 -12.45 -2.08
C ARG A 8 -22.04 -12.31 -1.76
N SER A 9 -21.16 -12.27 -2.77
CA SER A 9 -19.71 -12.08 -2.59
C SER A 9 -19.39 -10.73 -1.94
N PHE A 10 -20.02 -9.64 -2.38
CA PHE A 10 -19.82 -8.32 -1.78
C PHE A 10 -20.30 -8.27 -0.33
N ARG A 11 -21.46 -8.87 -0.03
CA ARG A 11 -21.99 -8.95 1.32
C ARG A 11 -21.08 -9.79 2.23
N SER A 12 -20.57 -10.92 1.75
CA SER A 12 -19.60 -11.74 2.48
C SER A 12 -18.29 -11.00 2.75
N TYR A 13 -17.77 -10.25 1.78
CA TYR A 13 -16.58 -9.40 1.96
C TYR A 13 -16.82 -8.32 3.03
N TYR A 14 -17.96 -7.62 2.95
CA TYR A 14 -18.33 -6.59 3.91
C TYR A 14 -18.46 -7.14 5.34
N GLU A 15 -19.11 -8.29 5.49
CA GLU A 15 -19.27 -8.97 6.78
C GLU A 15 -17.93 -9.47 7.36
N ALA A 16 -17.00 -9.93 6.51
CA ALA A 16 -15.66 -10.33 6.93
C ALA A 16 -14.86 -9.14 7.48
N CYS A 17 -14.94 -7.97 6.80
CA CYS A 17 -14.34 -6.73 7.28
C CYS A 17 -14.91 -6.28 8.63
N GLN A 18 -16.21 -6.47 8.88
CA GLN A 18 -16.83 -6.13 10.16
C GLN A 18 -16.42 -7.05 11.31
N LYS A 19 -15.99 -8.28 11.01
CA LYS A 19 -15.53 -9.26 12.02
C LYS A 19 -14.06 -9.08 12.39
N LEU A 20 -13.34 -8.15 11.75
CA LEU A 20 -11.98 -7.81 12.13
C LEU A 20 -12.00 -7.20 13.53
N VAL A 21 -11.46 -7.94 14.50
CA VAL A 21 -11.26 -7.46 15.86
C VAL A 21 -10.10 -6.46 15.81
N PHE A 22 -10.41 -5.18 16.01
CA PHE A 22 -9.38 -4.18 16.21
C PHE A 22 -8.55 -4.58 17.44
N SER A 23 -7.23 -4.63 17.31
CA SER A 23 -6.38 -4.89 18.47
C SER A 23 -6.65 -3.81 19.52
N GLU A 24 -6.86 -4.20 20.77
CA GLU A 24 -6.94 -3.24 21.87
C GLU A 24 -5.63 -2.46 21.91
N GLY A 25 -5.71 -1.17 21.56
CA GLY A 25 -4.58 -0.26 21.73
C GLY A 25 -4.20 -0.19 23.21
N SER A 26 -2.97 0.23 23.50
CA SER A 26 -2.34 0.27 24.83
C SER A 26 -3.05 1.10 25.90
N GLY A 27 -4.26 1.61 25.66
CA GLY A 27 -5.02 2.43 26.61
C GLY A 27 -4.45 3.84 26.83
N ALA A 28 -3.53 4.30 25.97
CA ALA A 28 -2.84 5.58 26.12
C ALA A 28 -3.72 6.82 25.80
N CYS A 29 -4.95 6.64 25.31
CA CYS A 29 -5.88 7.74 25.03
C CYS A 29 -7.22 7.44 25.71
N ARG A 30 -7.54 8.16 26.78
CA ARG A 30 -8.74 7.90 27.58
C ARG A 30 -9.94 8.76 27.22
N ASP A 31 -9.75 9.94 26.60
CA ASP A 31 -10.85 10.77 26.09
C ASP A 31 -10.37 11.76 25.00
N GLY A 32 -11.17 11.90 23.95
CA GLY A 32 -10.96 12.85 22.84
C GLY A 32 -9.94 12.41 21.78
N PHE A 33 -10.06 12.96 20.57
CA PHE A 33 -9.04 12.81 19.53
C PHE A 33 -7.92 13.81 19.83
N GLN A 34 -6.75 13.36 20.28
CA GLN A 34 -5.58 14.25 20.44
C GLN A 34 -4.95 14.58 19.07
N SER A 35 -5.75 15.02 18.09
CA SER A 35 -5.26 15.64 16.86
C SER A 35 -4.97 17.11 17.14
N GLY A 36 -3.87 17.34 17.85
CA GLY A 36 -3.39 18.67 18.21
C GLY A 36 -2.13 19.07 17.46
N PHE A 37 -1.94 18.65 16.20
CA PHE A 37 -0.86 19.21 15.40
C PHE A 37 -1.20 20.66 15.07
N LYS A 38 -0.67 21.59 15.87
CA LYS A 38 -0.78 23.02 15.59
C LYS A 38 0.05 23.30 14.34
N LEU A 39 -0.61 23.33 13.18
CA LEU A 39 0.00 23.70 11.92
C LEU A 39 0.60 25.10 12.06
N SER A 40 1.92 25.19 11.93
CA SER A 40 2.63 26.46 11.96
C SER A 40 2.56 27.08 10.57
N ALA A 41 1.92 28.25 10.44
CA ALA A 41 1.88 29.01 9.19
C ALA A 41 3.28 29.50 8.75
N SER A 42 4.29 29.44 9.63
CA SER A 42 5.64 29.91 9.35
C SER A 42 6.62 28.81 8.94
N ARG A 43 6.22 27.52 8.89
CA ARG A 43 7.20 26.44 8.66
C ARG A 43 6.68 25.27 7.83
N SER A 44 7.51 24.82 6.88
CA SER A 44 7.14 23.94 5.75
C SER A 44 7.09 22.42 5.98
N SER A 45 7.45 21.87 7.15
CA SER A 45 7.48 20.41 7.38
C SER A 45 7.01 20.01 8.78
N LEU A 46 6.27 18.90 8.91
CA LEU A 46 5.79 18.35 10.20
C LEU A 46 6.61 17.17 10.70
N PHE A 47 7.39 16.55 9.81
CA PHE A 47 8.02 15.26 10.03
C PHE A 47 9.34 15.20 9.27
N THR A 48 10.37 14.65 9.90
CA THR A 48 11.69 14.51 9.28
C THR A 48 12.13 13.06 9.38
N ILE A 49 12.57 12.50 8.25
CA ILE A 49 13.30 11.24 8.20
C ILE A 49 14.72 11.55 7.76
N SER A 50 15.69 11.09 8.52
CA SER A 50 17.11 11.20 8.21
C SER A 50 17.75 9.82 8.20
N LEU A 51 18.59 9.56 7.20
CA LEU A 51 19.35 8.31 7.07
C LEU A 51 20.84 8.62 6.89
N SER A 52 21.71 7.73 7.38
CA SER A 52 23.15 7.73 7.08
C SER A 52 23.56 6.44 6.39
N ASP A 53 24.59 6.50 5.54
CA ASP A 53 25.21 5.33 4.89
C ASP A 53 24.18 4.43 4.17
N LEU A 54 23.30 5.07 3.39
CA LEU A 54 22.22 4.40 2.68
C LEU A 54 22.75 3.71 1.41
N ASP A 55 22.61 2.39 1.38
CA ASP A 55 22.85 1.54 0.22
C ASP A 55 21.53 0.85 -0.18
N VAL A 56 21.13 1.01 -1.44
CA VAL A 56 19.88 0.45 -1.98
C VAL A 56 20.17 -0.28 -3.26
N SER A 57 19.84 -1.57 -3.27
CA SER A 57 19.93 -2.46 -4.43
C SER A 57 18.54 -2.92 -4.85
N LEU A 58 18.23 -2.71 -6.13
CA LEU A 58 16.99 -3.19 -6.75
C LEU A 58 17.32 -4.33 -7.70
N THR A 59 16.65 -5.46 -7.52
CA THR A 59 16.77 -6.61 -8.42
C THR A 59 15.39 -7.00 -8.94
N LYS A 60 15.35 -7.61 -10.13
CA LYS A 60 14.09 -8.09 -10.70
C LYS A 60 13.53 -9.21 -9.83
N ILE A 61 12.21 -9.29 -9.76
CA ILE A 61 11.53 -10.42 -9.14
C ILE A 61 11.64 -11.63 -10.08
N ASP A 62 12.05 -12.77 -9.52
CA ASP A 62 12.19 -14.02 -10.26
C ASP A 62 10.85 -14.44 -10.85
N GLY A 63 10.86 -14.98 -12.08
CA GLY A 63 9.62 -15.33 -12.78
C GLY A 63 8.82 -14.16 -13.34
N GLY A 64 9.31 -12.92 -13.24
CA GLY A 64 8.68 -11.73 -13.83
C GLY A 64 7.25 -11.52 -13.35
N ASP A 65 6.30 -11.37 -14.28
CA ASP A 65 4.89 -11.16 -13.97
C ASP A 65 4.27 -12.31 -13.17
N ALA A 66 4.64 -13.56 -13.49
CA ALA A 66 4.13 -14.73 -12.78
C ALA A 66 4.59 -14.74 -11.30
N GLY A 67 5.87 -14.42 -11.06
CA GLY A 67 6.41 -14.28 -9.70
C GLY A 67 5.80 -13.11 -8.93
N MET A 68 5.54 -11.98 -9.61
CA MET A 68 4.83 -10.85 -9.01
C MET A 68 3.39 -11.21 -8.61
N ILE A 69 2.67 -11.98 -9.43
CA ILE A 69 1.30 -12.45 -9.11
C ILE A 69 1.32 -13.42 -7.93
N GLU A 70 2.27 -14.36 -7.89
CA GLU A 70 2.43 -15.30 -6.77
C GLU A 70 2.69 -14.56 -5.46
N PHE A 71 3.58 -13.56 -5.49
CA PHE A 71 3.84 -12.68 -4.34
C PHE A 71 2.57 -11.95 -3.87
N VAL A 72 1.79 -11.37 -4.81
CA VAL A 72 0.53 -10.69 -4.46
C VAL A 72 -0.48 -11.67 -3.87
N ARG A 73 -0.64 -12.87 -4.42
CA ARG A 73 -1.55 -13.91 -3.90
C ARG A 73 -1.17 -14.36 -2.48
N LYS A 74 0.11 -14.33 -2.12
CA LYS A 74 0.56 -14.62 -0.76
C LYS A 74 0.12 -13.56 0.24
N LEU A 75 0.07 -12.28 -0.16
CA LEU A 75 -0.29 -11.15 0.71
C LEU A 75 -1.78 -10.81 0.69
N ASP A 76 -2.48 -11.11 -0.41
CA ASP A 76 -3.90 -10.82 -0.63
C ASP A 76 -4.69 -12.13 -0.77
N PRO A 77 -5.32 -12.64 0.31
CA PRO A 77 -6.06 -13.89 0.28
C PRO A 77 -7.25 -13.86 -0.70
N VAL A 78 -7.83 -12.68 -0.93
CA VAL A 78 -8.93 -12.52 -1.89
C VAL A 78 -8.42 -12.70 -3.33
N CYS A 79 -7.20 -12.26 -3.61
CA CYS A 79 -6.56 -12.50 -4.90
C CYS A 79 -6.30 -13.98 -5.15
N LEU A 80 -5.96 -14.74 -4.10
CA LEU A 80 -5.75 -16.19 -4.18
C LEU A 80 -7.06 -16.94 -4.44
N GLU A 81 -8.13 -16.61 -3.72
CA GLU A 81 -9.43 -17.29 -3.84
C GLU A 81 -10.17 -16.97 -5.14
N CYS A 82 -10.11 -15.72 -5.60
CA CYS A 82 -10.92 -15.25 -6.74
C CYS A 82 -10.18 -15.27 -8.09
N ASP A 83 -8.93 -15.74 -8.12
CA ASP A 83 -8.04 -15.73 -9.30
C ASP A 83 -8.08 -14.40 -10.07
N ILE A 84 -7.78 -13.30 -9.36
CA ILE A 84 -7.98 -11.96 -9.90
C ILE A 84 -6.93 -11.65 -10.97
N PRO A 85 -7.33 -11.29 -12.20
CA PRO A 85 -6.38 -10.92 -13.24
C PRO A 85 -5.79 -9.52 -12.99
N PHE A 86 -4.55 -9.27 -13.44
CA PHE A 86 -3.87 -7.98 -13.35
C PHE A 86 -3.56 -7.40 -14.73
N SER A 87 -3.72 -6.08 -14.87
CA SER A 87 -3.50 -5.34 -16.12
C SER A 87 -2.14 -4.67 -16.18
N ARG A 88 -1.60 -4.29 -15.01
CA ARG A 88 -0.27 -3.73 -14.85
C ARG A 88 0.36 -4.27 -13.59
N LEU A 89 1.61 -4.68 -13.71
CA LEU A 89 2.45 -5.15 -12.62
C LEU A 89 3.79 -4.43 -12.72
N TYR A 90 4.22 -3.85 -11.62
CA TYR A 90 5.57 -3.31 -11.47
C TYR A 90 6.12 -3.82 -10.16
N GLY A 91 7.33 -4.32 -10.13
CA GLY A 91 7.88 -4.80 -8.89
C GLY A 91 9.38 -5.04 -8.94
N ALA A 92 9.97 -5.00 -7.76
CA ALA A 92 11.38 -5.26 -7.55
C ALA A 92 11.59 -5.88 -6.17
N ASN A 93 12.62 -6.71 -6.08
CA ASN A 93 13.23 -7.06 -4.81
C ASN A 93 14.10 -5.89 -4.37
N ILE A 94 13.89 -5.47 -3.12
CA ILE A 94 14.61 -4.38 -2.47
C ILE A 94 15.54 -5.00 -1.44
N LEU A 95 16.82 -4.66 -1.54
CA LEU A 95 17.80 -4.82 -0.48
C LEU A 95 18.29 -3.44 -0.08
N LEU A 96 18.08 -3.08 1.17
CA LEU A 96 18.45 -1.78 1.73
C LEU A 96 19.33 -2.01 2.96
N ASN A 97 20.47 -1.34 3.00
CA ASN A 97 21.33 -1.22 4.17
C ASN A 97 21.45 0.26 4.55
N THR A 98 21.42 0.57 5.83
CA THR A 98 21.57 1.95 6.33
C THR A 98 22.37 1.95 7.63
N GLY A 99 23.28 2.90 7.79
CA GLY A 99 24.07 3.08 9.01
C GLY A 99 23.19 3.56 10.18
N SER A 100 22.30 4.51 9.91
CA SER A 100 21.27 4.96 10.86
C SER A 100 19.97 5.37 10.17
N LEU A 101 18.86 5.31 10.91
CA LEU A 101 17.54 5.84 10.52
C LEU A 101 16.97 6.58 11.72
N VAL A 102 16.69 7.87 11.56
CA VAL A 102 16.04 8.70 12.57
C VAL A 102 14.76 9.27 12.00
N ALA A 103 13.63 8.96 12.63
CA ALA A 103 12.33 9.55 12.34
C ALA A 103 11.94 10.47 13.50
N GLN A 104 11.86 11.77 13.22
CA GLN A 104 11.57 12.78 14.24
C GLN A 104 10.30 13.54 13.91
N LEU A 105 9.45 13.65 14.94
CA LEU A 105 8.32 14.55 14.91
C LEU A 105 8.73 15.88 15.54
N ARG A 106 8.41 16.97 14.86
CA ARG A 106 9.07 18.27 15.02
C ARG A 106 9.01 18.89 16.43
N ASN A 107 8.04 18.49 17.26
CA ASN A 107 7.82 19.03 18.60
C ASN A 107 8.29 18.08 19.71
N TYR A 108 8.87 16.95 19.36
CA TYR A 108 9.31 15.94 20.31
C TYR A 108 10.82 16.06 20.46
N THR A 109 11.26 16.27 21.71
CA THR A 109 12.67 16.36 22.08
C THR A 109 13.43 15.08 21.71
N PHE A 110 12.72 13.94 21.71
CA PHE A 110 13.23 12.64 21.32
C PHE A 110 12.65 12.20 19.98
N PRO A 111 13.42 11.50 19.13
CA PRO A 111 12.91 10.94 17.89
C PRO A 111 11.85 9.88 18.19
N LEU A 112 10.83 9.80 17.33
CA LEU A 112 9.84 8.72 17.38
C LEU A 112 10.51 7.37 17.20
N PHE A 113 11.52 7.34 16.35
CA PHE A 113 12.34 6.16 16.09
C PHE A 113 13.78 6.59 15.82
N SER A 114 14.74 5.92 16.45
CA SER A 114 16.16 6.02 16.14
C SER A 114 16.74 4.61 16.09
N GLY A 115 17.22 4.20 14.92
CA GLY A 115 17.77 2.86 14.71
C GLY A 115 19.15 2.92 14.07
N ASN A 116 20.03 2.04 14.50
CA ASN A 116 21.38 1.88 13.94
C ASN A 116 21.53 0.54 13.24
N SER A 117 22.38 0.51 12.21
CA SER A 117 22.67 -0.67 11.38
C SER A 117 21.40 -1.34 10.89
N GLY A 118 20.61 -0.58 10.11
CA GLY A 118 19.36 -1.03 9.53
C GLY A 118 19.57 -1.89 8.30
N LYS A 119 18.85 -3.01 8.22
CA LYS A 119 18.77 -3.88 7.04
C LYS A 119 17.31 -4.16 6.70
N CYS A 120 16.94 -3.97 5.45
CA CYS A 120 15.65 -4.34 4.92
C CYS A 120 15.86 -5.20 3.67
N LYS A 121 15.21 -6.36 3.63
CA LYS A 121 15.23 -7.24 2.47
C LYS A 121 13.83 -7.75 2.24
N GLY A 122 13.35 -7.58 1.02
CA GLY A 122 12.03 -8.07 0.65
C GLY A 122 11.60 -7.62 -0.73
N SER A 123 10.31 -7.61 -0.97
CA SER A 123 9.75 -7.34 -2.30
C SER A 123 8.66 -6.27 -2.23
N LEU A 124 8.63 -5.42 -3.26
CA LEU A 124 7.60 -4.42 -3.48
C LEU A 124 6.96 -4.69 -4.84
N VAL A 125 5.63 -4.85 -4.85
CA VAL A 125 4.84 -5.03 -6.07
C VAL A 125 3.70 -4.03 -6.08
N LEU A 126 3.64 -3.23 -7.14
CA LEU A 126 2.52 -2.40 -7.50
C LEU A 126 1.67 -3.15 -8.52
N ALA A 127 0.43 -3.45 -8.19
CA ALA A 127 -0.46 -4.20 -9.05
C ALA A 127 -1.77 -3.46 -9.30
N GLN A 128 -2.19 -3.41 -10.56
CA GLN A 128 -3.48 -2.87 -10.97
C GLN A 128 -4.34 -4.00 -11.52
N GLN A 129 -5.47 -4.28 -10.88
CA GLN A 129 -6.38 -5.34 -11.31
C GLN A 129 -6.89 -5.09 -12.73
N ALA A 130 -6.88 -6.12 -13.58
CA ALA A 130 -7.42 -6.12 -14.93
C ALA A 130 -8.93 -6.31 -14.87
N THR A 131 -9.64 -5.30 -14.40
CA THR A 131 -11.03 -5.00 -14.79
C THR A 131 -11.56 -3.92 -13.86
N SER A 132 -12.21 -2.93 -14.46
CA SER A 132 -13.35 -2.29 -13.83
C SER A 132 -14.43 -3.32 -13.54
N PHE A 133 -14.84 -3.45 -12.28
CA PHE A 133 -15.95 -4.32 -11.87
C PHE A 133 -17.15 -4.14 -12.81
N GLN A 134 -17.83 -5.25 -13.14
CA GLN A 134 -19.11 -5.17 -13.84
C GLN A 134 -20.15 -4.44 -12.96
N PRO A 135 -21.07 -3.67 -13.56
CA PRO A 135 -21.32 -3.57 -15.00
C PRO A 135 -20.27 -2.73 -15.73
N GLN A 136 -19.93 -3.15 -16.94
CA GLN A 136 -19.07 -2.39 -17.84
C GLN A 136 -19.96 -1.68 -18.87
N MET A 137 -19.62 -0.44 -19.21
CA MET A 137 -20.27 0.31 -20.28
C MET A 137 -19.34 0.43 -21.48
N LEU A 138 -19.90 0.32 -22.68
CA LEU A 138 -19.21 0.66 -23.91
C LEU A 138 -19.14 2.19 -23.97
N GLN A 139 -17.94 2.75 -23.89
CA GLN A 139 -17.72 4.18 -24.04
C GLN A 139 -16.95 4.47 -25.32
N ASP A 140 -17.47 5.42 -26.06
CA ASP A 140 -16.79 6.01 -27.20
C ASP A 140 -15.72 7.00 -26.71
N VAL A 141 -14.45 6.69 -26.98
CA VAL A 141 -13.33 7.58 -26.66
C VAL A 141 -12.74 8.11 -27.96
N TYR A 142 -12.52 9.41 -28.02
CA TYR A 142 -11.83 10.04 -29.13
C TYR A 142 -10.33 10.09 -28.86
N VAL A 143 -9.54 9.42 -29.70
CA VAL A 143 -8.08 9.56 -29.70
C VAL A 143 -7.74 10.73 -30.61
N GLY A 144 -7.49 11.90 -30.01
CA GLY A 144 -7.34 13.16 -30.73
C GLY A 144 -8.64 13.60 -31.41
N ARG A 145 -8.56 14.28 -32.56
CA ARG A 145 -9.73 14.76 -33.33
C ARG A 145 -10.22 13.81 -34.44
N TRP A 146 -9.59 12.65 -34.62
CA TRP A 146 -9.69 11.91 -35.90
C TRP A 146 -10.10 10.45 -35.77
N ARG A 147 -10.01 9.84 -34.57
CA ARG A 147 -10.31 8.41 -34.40
C ARG A 147 -11.18 8.17 -33.19
N LYS A 148 -12.39 7.68 -33.46
CA LYS A 148 -13.30 7.14 -32.45
C LYS A 148 -12.91 5.69 -32.19
N VAL A 149 -12.62 5.35 -30.94
CA VAL A 149 -12.35 3.97 -30.51
C VAL A 149 -13.37 3.56 -29.47
N PHE A 150 -13.80 2.31 -29.54
CA PHE A 150 -14.69 1.72 -28.55
C PHE A 150 -13.83 1.17 -27.41
N MET A 151 -14.11 1.59 -26.18
CA MET A 151 -13.46 1.07 -24.98
C MET A 151 -14.50 0.60 -23.98
N LEU A 152 -14.31 -0.59 -23.41
CA LEU A 152 -15.08 -1.03 -22.26
C LEU A 152 -14.54 -0.32 -21.00
N ARG A 153 -15.41 0.40 -20.30
CA ARG A 153 -15.11 1.10 -19.05
C ARG A 153 -15.98 0.57 -17.93
N SER A 154 -15.56 0.79 -16.68
CA SER A 154 -16.46 0.60 -15.55
C SER A 154 -17.71 1.43 -15.76
N ALA A 155 -18.89 0.88 -15.50
CA ALA A 155 -20.09 1.70 -15.39
C ALA A 155 -19.97 2.69 -14.22
N SER A 156 -19.12 2.41 -13.22
CA SER A 156 -18.76 3.36 -12.16
C SER A 156 -17.75 4.44 -12.59
N GLY A 157 -17.23 4.39 -13.82
CA GLY A 157 -16.19 5.31 -14.32
C GLY A 157 -14.79 5.13 -13.72
N THR A 158 -14.59 4.25 -12.74
CA THR A 158 -13.32 4.12 -12.02
C THR A 158 -12.45 3.00 -12.58
N THR A 159 -11.21 3.34 -12.98
CA THR A 159 -10.15 2.34 -13.16
C THR A 159 -9.72 1.89 -11.76
N PRO A 160 -9.60 0.59 -11.46
CA PRO A 160 -9.13 0.16 -10.15
C PRO A 160 -7.81 0.86 -9.80
N PRO A 161 -7.66 1.36 -8.57
CA PRO A 161 -6.42 2.00 -8.16
C PRO A 161 -5.28 0.98 -8.21
N MET A 162 -4.08 1.46 -8.50
CA MET A 162 -2.87 0.65 -8.32
C MET A 162 -2.68 0.42 -6.83
N LYS A 163 -2.60 -0.85 -6.42
CA LYS A 163 -2.38 -1.25 -5.03
C LYS A 163 -0.91 -1.54 -4.81
N THR A 164 -0.42 -1.15 -3.63
CA THR A 164 0.95 -1.45 -3.19
C THR A 164 0.93 -2.67 -2.28
N TYR A 165 1.65 -3.70 -2.69
CA TYR A 165 1.91 -4.92 -1.94
C TYR A 165 3.38 -4.93 -1.54
N SER A 166 3.67 -5.02 -0.25
CA SER A 166 5.05 -4.96 0.23
C SER A 166 5.24 -5.92 1.39
N ASP A 167 6.31 -6.70 1.31
CA ASP A 167 6.87 -7.48 2.42
C ASP A 167 8.28 -6.96 2.61
N LEU A 168 8.40 -5.80 3.28
CA LEU A 168 9.67 -5.09 3.47
C LEU A 168 9.97 -4.98 4.97
N PRO A 169 10.35 -6.09 5.63
CA PRO A 169 10.67 -6.06 7.04
C PRO A 169 12.00 -5.32 7.26
N ILE A 170 11.96 -4.27 8.07
CA ILE A 170 13.14 -3.49 8.43
C ILE A 170 13.65 -3.95 9.79
N HIS A 171 14.90 -4.38 9.85
CA HIS A 171 15.57 -4.86 11.05
C HIS A 171 16.68 -3.89 11.44
N PHE A 172 16.80 -3.59 12.72
CA PHE A 172 17.88 -2.76 13.27
C PHE A 172 18.61 -3.54 14.35
N GLN A 173 19.93 -3.35 14.46
CA GLN A 173 20.70 -3.98 15.53
C GLN A 173 20.40 -3.35 16.89
N LYS A 174 20.24 -2.03 16.91
CA LYS A 174 19.79 -1.26 18.08
C LYS A 174 18.75 -0.27 17.60
N GLY A 175 17.62 -0.21 18.31
CA GLY A 175 16.54 0.72 18.04
C GLY A 175 16.02 1.32 19.33
N GLU A 176 15.78 2.62 19.33
CA GLU A 176 15.13 3.36 20.41
C GLU A 176 13.83 3.94 19.84
N VAL A 177 12.72 3.63 20.52
CA VAL A 177 11.38 4.12 20.18
C VAL A 177 10.95 5.03 21.32
N SER A 178 10.57 6.25 21.00
CA SER A 178 10.05 7.19 22.01
C SER A 178 8.59 7.47 21.73
N PHE A 179 7.77 7.29 22.76
CA PHE A 179 6.43 7.84 22.85
C PHE A 179 6.61 9.13 23.66
N GLY A 180 6.62 10.29 23.01
CA GLY A 180 6.65 11.54 23.78
C GLY A 180 5.27 11.97 24.24
#